data_AF-A0A834B1K1-F1
#
_entry.id   AF-A0A834B1K1-F1
#
_cell.length_a   1.000
_cell.length_b   1.000
_cell.length_c   1.000
_cell.angle_alpha   90.00
_cell.angle_beta   90.00
_cell.angle_gamma   90.00
#
_symmetry.space_group_name_H-M   'P 1'
#
loop_
_entity.id
_entity.type
_entity.pdbx_description
1 polymer ?
#
loop_
_entity_poly.entity_id
_entity_poly.type
_entity_poly.pdbx_seq_one_letter_code
_entity_poly.pdbx_strand_id
1 'polypeptide(L)'
;MNVLLFAPGLLFLLLTQFGLRGALPKLGICAVLQVVLGLPFLLENPIGYLSRSFDLGRQFLFRWTVNWRFLPETLFLHRAFHLALLATHLTLLLLFVLCRWHRTGESILSLLKDPSKRKVPPQPLTPNHIVSTLFTSNFIGICFSRSLHYQFYVWYFHTLPYLLWATPARWLTHLLRLLVLGLIELSWNTYPSTSCSSAALHICHAVILLQLWLGPQPFPKSIPHSKKAH
;
A
#
# COMPACT_ATOMS: atom_id res chain seq x y z
N MET A 1 4.78 12.55 1.05
CA MET A 1 3.43 11.95 0.95
C MET A 1 3.39 10.42 1.10
N ASN A 2 4.47 9.74 1.53
CA ASN A 2 4.45 8.26 1.59
C ASN A 2 3.50 7.66 2.62
N VAL A 3 3.29 8.34 3.75
CA VAL A 3 2.36 7.85 4.77
C VAL A 3 0.92 7.65 4.23
N LEU A 4 0.54 8.39 3.17
CA LEU A 4 -0.76 8.25 2.53
C LEU A 4 -0.93 6.91 1.79
N LEU A 5 0.15 6.24 1.41
CA LEU A 5 0.09 4.95 0.73
C LEU A 5 -0.43 3.83 1.65
N PHE A 6 -0.41 4.04 2.98
CA PHE A 6 -1.06 3.16 3.95
C PHE A 6 -2.56 3.40 4.08
N ALA A 7 -3.08 4.54 3.60
CA ALA A 7 -4.47 4.96 3.83
C ALA A 7 -5.50 3.97 3.27
N PRO A 8 -5.36 3.39 2.06
CA PRO A 8 -6.29 2.38 1.56
C PRO A 8 -6.37 1.13 2.46
N GLY A 9 -5.22 0.63 2.91
CA GLY A 9 -5.13 -0.49 3.84
C GLY A 9 -5.75 -0.16 5.20
N LEU A 10 -5.47 1.02 5.76
CA LEU A 10 -6.05 1.47 7.03
C LEU A 10 -7.59 1.59 6.93
N LEU A 11 -8.08 2.20 5.86
CA LEU A 11 -9.52 2.34 5.61
C LEU A 11 -10.19 0.96 5.55
N PHE A 12 -9.61 0.01 4.81
CA PHE A 12 -10.12 -1.35 4.73
C PHE A 12 -10.23 -2.01 6.12
N LEU A 13 -9.19 -1.89 6.95
CA LEU A 13 -9.18 -2.50 8.30
C LEU A 13 -10.24 -1.86 9.21
N LEU A 14 -10.37 -0.52 9.16
CA LEU A 14 -11.37 0.21 9.95
C LEU A 14 -12.79 -0.15 9.54
N LEU A 15 -13.08 -0.22 8.24
CA LEU A 15 -14.39 -0.65 7.74
C LEU A 15 -14.68 -2.11 8.12
N THR A 16 -13.67 -2.97 8.02
CA THR A 16 -13.78 -4.39 8.40
C THR A 16 -14.17 -4.56 9.87
N GLN A 17 -13.60 -3.78 10.79
CA GLN A 17 -13.93 -3.90 12.21
C GLN A 17 -15.16 -3.12 12.65
N PHE A 18 -15.35 -1.90 12.14
CA PHE A 18 -16.27 -0.94 12.76
C PHE A 18 -17.41 -0.49 11.84
N GLY A 19 -17.38 -0.86 10.56
CA GLY A 19 -18.29 -0.30 9.57
C GLY A 19 -18.03 1.18 9.31
N LEU A 20 -18.86 1.82 8.48
CA LEU A 20 -18.65 3.22 8.09
C LEU A 20 -18.80 4.17 9.29
N ARG A 21 -19.89 4.01 10.06
CA ARG A 21 -20.20 4.89 11.20
C ARG A 21 -19.14 4.84 12.29
N GLY A 22 -18.56 3.67 12.56
CA GLY A 22 -17.50 3.51 13.54
C GLY A 22 -16.09 3.83 13.01
N ALA A 23 -15.88 3.81 11.69
CA ALA A 23 -14.61 4.19 11.07
C ALA A 23 -14.42 5.72 11.02
N LEU A 24 -15.48 6.48 10.71
CA LEU A 24 -15.44 7.95 10.63
C LEU A 24 -14.84 8.65 11.85
N PRO A 25 -15.29 8.40 13.11
CA PRO A 25 -14.71 9.06 14.27
C PRO A 25 -13.23 8.68 14.48
N LYS A 26 -12.82 7.45 14.13
CA LYS A 26 -11.42 7.02 14.23
C LYS A 26 -10.52 7.72 13.22
N LEU A 27 -10.99 7.90 11.98
CA LEU A 27 -10.32 8.75 10.99
C LEU A 27 -10.33 10.22 11.43
N GLY A 28 -11.38 10.64 12.13
CA GLY A 28 -11.50 11.94 12.77
C GLY A 28 -10.36 12.21 13.75
N ILE A 29 -9.90 11.23 14.52
CA ILE A 29 -8.74 11.37 15.41
C ILE A 29 -7.49 11.78 14.60
N CYS A 30 -7.23 11.13 13.46
CA CYS A 30 -6.11 11.49 12.59
C CYS A 30 -6.27 12.91 12.04
N ALA A 31 -7.46 13.27 11.56
CA ALA A 31 -7.73 14.60 11.01
C ALA A 31 -7.61 15.71 12.06
N VAL A 32 -8.16 15.51 13.25
CA VAL A 32 -8.09 16.48 14.36
C VAL A 32 -6.64 16.74 14.75
N LEU A 33 -5.80 15.71 14.86
CA LEU A 33 -4.37 15.89 15.14
C LEU A 33 -3.68 16.73 14.06
N GLN A 34 -3.96 16.47 12.77
CA GLN A 34 -3.41 17.28 11.68
C GLN A 34 -3.88 18.74 11.75
N VAL A 35 -5.15 19.00 12.07
CA VAL A 35 -5.69 20.36 12.20
C VAL A 35 -5.09 21.07 13.41
N VAL A 36 -4.98 20.42 14.56
CA VAL A 36 -4.42 21.03 15.78
C VAL A 36 -2.95 21.40 15.56
N LEU A 37 -2.15 20.50 15.00
CA LEU A 37 -0.74 20.78 14.71
C LEU A 37 -0.57 21.81 13.58
N GLY A 38 -1.50 21.82 12.61
CA GLY A 38 -1.52 22.77 11.50
C GLY A 38 -2.14 24.13 11.83
N LEU A 39 -2.84 24.25 12.96
CA LEU A 39 -3.65 25.42 13.33
C LEU A 39 -2.89 26.76 13.23
N PRO A 40 -1.67 26.92 13.77
CA PRO A 40 -0.98 28.21 13.67
C PRO A 40 -0.73 28.63 12.21
N PHE A 41 -0.46 27.69 11.32
CA PHE A 41 -0.26 27.97 9.89
C PHE A 41 -1.57 28.20 9.14
N LEU A 42 -2.63 27.49 9.54
CA LEU A 42 -3.97 27.64 8.96
C LEU A 42 -4.59 29.00 9.29
N LEU A 43 -4.33 29.53 10.49
CA LEU A 43 -4.79 30.86 10.89
C LEU A 43 -4.05 31.97 10.15
N GLU A 44 -2.77 31.78 9.87
CA GLU A 44 -1.93 32.78 9.18
C GLU A 44 -2.14 32.77 7.66
N ASN A 45 -2.07 31.60 7.02
CA ASN A 45 -2.20 31.47 5.57
C ASN A 45 -2.77 30.10 5.18
N PRO A 46 -4.10 29.92 5.20
CA PRO A 46 -4.71 28.61 4.99
C PRO A 46 -4.47 28.07 3.56
N ILE A 47 -4.56 28.94 2.55
CA ILE A 47 -4.34 28.55 1.15
C ILE A 47 -2.88 28.15 0.93
N GLY A 48 -1.94 28.93 1.45
CA GLY A 48 -0.50 28.64 1.39
C GLY A 48 -0.16 27.34 2.11
N TYR A 49 -0.66 27.15 3.33
CA TYR A 49 -0.42 25.94 4.10
C TYR A 49 -0.97 24.69 3.38
N LEU A 50 -2.23 24.71 2.94
CA LEU A 50 -2.84 23.57 2.27
C LEU A 50 -2.17 23.23 0.93
N SER A 51 -1.89 24.25 0.11
CA SER A 51 -1.23 24.04 -1.18
C SER A 51 0.19 23.49 -1.03
N ARG A 52 0.96 23.96 -0.03
CA ARG A 52 2.36 23.55 0.19
C ARG A 52 2.53 22.28 1.01
N SER A 53 1.57 21.93 1.87
CA SER A 53 1.64 20.71 2.68
C SER A 53 1.55 19.43 1.84
N PHE A 54 0.72 19.45 0.79
CA PHE A 54 0.57 18.32 -0.12
C PHE A 54 1.33 18.51 -1.43
N ASP A 55 1.37 19.74 -1.97
CA ASP A 55 2.04 20.09 -3.23
C ASP A 55 1.81 19.04 -4.33
N LEU A 56 0.54 18.71 -4.58
CA LEU A 56 0.11 17.65 -5.50
C LEU A 56 0.55 17.91 -6.96
N GLY A 57 0.86 19.17 -7.29
CA GLY A 57 1.38 19.57 -8.60
C GLY A 57 2.88 19.33 -8.75
N ARG A 58 3.60 19.02 -7.66
CA ARG A 58 5.05 18.84 -7.70
C ARG A 58 5.45 17.68 -8.60
N GLN A 59 6.32 17.98 -9.55
CA GLN A 59 6.97 16.97 -10.36
C GLN A 59 8.42 16.85 -9.92
N PHE A 60 8.80 15.66 -9.47
CA PHE A 60 10.20 15.35 -9.21
C PHE A 60 10.97 15.27 -10.53
N LEU A 61 12.20 15.79 -10.50
CA LEU A 61 13.09 15.79 -11.67
C LEU A 61 13.44 14.36 -12.05
N PHE A 62 13.40 14.06 -13.35
CA PHE A 62 13.68 12.72 -13.87
C PHE A 62 15.09 12.22 -13.51
N ARG A 63 16.07 13.10 -13.34
CA ARG A 63 17.43 12.72 -12.88
C ARG A 63 17.47 12.13 -11.46
N TRP A 64 16.48 12.44 -10.62
CA TRP A 64 16.45 12.03 -9.21
C TRP A 64 15.52 10.85 -8.95
N THR A 65 14.89 10.31 -9.99
CA THR A 65 13.96 9.19 -9.83
C THR A 65 14.71 7.88 -9.78
N VAL A 66 14.51 7.09 -8.74
CA VAL A 66 14.91 5.67 -8.72
C VAL A 66 13.91 4.84 -9.52
N ASN A 67 12.61 5.20 -9.43
CA ASN A 67 11.55 4.49 -10.13
C ASN A 67 11.42 4.94 -11.59
N TRP A 68 11.21 3.99 -12.51
CA TRP A 68 10.97 4.24 -13.95
C TRP A 68 12.12 4.95 -14.70
N ARG A 69 13.34 4.93 -14.16
CA ARG A 69 14.52 5.57 -14.76
C ARG A 69 14.90 4.96 -16.12
N PHE A 70 14.52 3.71 -16.36
CA PHE A 70 14.76 3.03 -17.63
C PHE A 70 13.86 3.54 -18.78
N LEU A 71 12.82 4.32 -18.48
CA LEU A 71 11.96 4.92 -19.51
C LEU A 71 12.56 6.23 -20.03
N PRO A 72 12.27 6.62 -21.29
CA PRO A 72 12.58 7.96 -21.77
C PRO A 72 11.87 9.05 -20.93
N GLU A 73 12.53 10.19 -20.75
CA GLU A 73 11.99 11.32 -19.97
C GLU A 73 10.65 11.83 -20.53
N THR A 74 10.51 11.83 -21.86
CA THR A 74 9.27 12.23 -22.54
C THR A 74 8.07 11.39 -22.12
N LEU A 75 8.25 10.07 -21.97
CA LEU A 75 7.21 9.17 -21.49
C LEU A 75 6.97 9.35 -19.99
N PHE A 76 8.04 9.52 -19.20
CA PHE A 76 7.97 9.73 -17.75
C PHE A 76 7.18 10.99 -17.36
N LEU A 77 7.27 12.05 -18.17
CA LEU A 77 6.53 13.29 -17.97
C LEU A 77 5.13 13.27 -18.59
N HIS A 78 4.80 12.25 -19.39
CA HIS A 78 3.53 12.18 -20.10
C HIS A 78 2.35 11.99 -19.14
N ARG A 79 1.31 12.82 -19.28
CA ARG A 79 0.12 12.78 -18.40
C ARG A 79 -0.61 11.43 -18.47
N ALA A 80 -0.70 10.82 -19.64
CA ALA A 80 -1.34 9.51 -19.79
C ALA A 80 -0.58 8.41 -19.03
N PHE A 81 0.77 8.49 -18.97
CA PHE A 81 1.56 7.53 -18.20
C PHE A 81 1.27 7.66 -16.70
N HIS A 82 1.18 8.90 -16.19
CA HIS A 82 0.80 9.13 -14.80
C HIS A 82 -0.61 8.59 -14.47
N LEU A 83 -1.59 8.84 -15.34
CA LEU A 83 -2.95 8.32 -15.17
C LEU A 83 -2.99 6.79 -15.26
N ALA A 84 -2.22 6.19 -16.15
CA ALA A 84 -2.10 4.73 -16.25
C ALA A 84 -1.54 4.12 -14.96
N LEU A 85 -0.45 4.69 -14.41
CA LEU A 85 0.12 4.25 -13.13
C LEU A 85 -0.90 4.34 -11.99
N LEU A 86 -1.66 5.44 -11.91
CA LEU A 86 -2.72 5.61 -10.91
C LEU A 86 -3.84 4.57 -11.10
N ALA A 87 -4.29 4.35 -12.34
CA ALA A 87 -5.31 3.37 -12.65
C ALA A 87 -4.86 1.95 -12.27
N THR A 88 -3.62 1.57 -12.61
CA THR A 88 -3.06 0.26 -12.24
C THR A 88 -2.91 0.11 -10.73
N HIS A 89 -2.45 1.16 -10.03
CA HIS A 89 -2.37 1.20 -8.57
C HIS A 89 -3.73 0.92 -7.91
N LEU A 90 -4.76 1.67 -8.31
CA LEU A 90 -6.12 1.52 -7.77
C LEU A 90 -6.72 0.15 -8.11
N THR A 91 -6.49 -0.33 -9.33
CA THR A 91 -6.96 -1.65 -9.77
C THR A 91 -6.31 -2.75 -8.94
N LEU A 92 -5.00 -2.70 -8.73
CA LEU A 92 -4.32 -3.72 -7.94
C LEU A 92 -4.74 -3.69 -6.47
N LEU A 93 -4.90 -2.49 -5.87
CA LEU A 93 -5.48 -2.37 -4.54
C LEU A 93 -6.87 -3.00 -4.45
N LEU A 94 -7.75 -2.71 -5.41
CA LEU A 94 -9.09 -3.29 -5.45
C LEU A 94 -9.04 -4.82 -5.57
N LEU A 95 -8.15 -5.37 -6.42
CA LEU A 95 -7.95 -6.81 -6.55
C LEU A 95 -7.46 -7.43 -5.24
N PHE A 96 -6.52 -6.79 -4.53
CA PHE A 96 -6.08 -7.26 -3.21
C PHE A 96 -7.22 -7.22 -2.19
N VAL A 97 -8.01 -6.14 -2.16
CA VAL A 97 -9.18 -6.05 -1.29
C VAL A 97 -10.17 -7.18 -1.59
N LEU A 98 -10.56 -7.40 -2.85
CA LEU A 98 -11.60 -8.36 -3.22
C LEU A 98 -11.14 -9.81 -3.14
N CYS A 99 -9.90 -10.11 -3.55
CA CYS A 99 -9.43 -11.49 -3.73
C CYS A 99 -8.55 -11.99 -2.58
N ARG A 100 -7.89 -11.08 -1.84
CA ARG A 100 -6.91 -11.43 -0.80
C ARG A 100 -7.38 -11.04 0.60
N TRP A 101 -7.92 -9.83 0.79
CA TRP A 101 -8.25 -9.33 2.13
C TRP A 101 -9.71 -9.59 2.56
N HIS A 102 -10.69 -9.31 1.71
CA HIS A 102 -12.12 -9.45 2.01
C HIS A 102 -12.57 -10.91 1.87
N ARG A 103 -13.00 -11.55 2.97
CA ARG A 103 -13.22 -13.01 3.02
C ARG A 103 -14.48 -13.48 3.75
N THR A 104 -15.50 -12.64 3.80
CA THR A 104 -16.78 -12.99 4.41
C THR A 104 -17.75 -13.68 3.44
N GLY A 105 -17.39 -13.80 2.15
CA GLY A 105 -18.31 -14.28 1.10
C GLY A 105 -19.46 -13.31 0.80
N GLU A 106 -19.49 -12.17 1.49
CA GLU A 106 -20.44 -11.09 1.27
C GLU A 106 -19.94 -10.14 0.19
N SER A 107 -20.83 -9.27 -0.30
CA SER A 107 -20.43 -8.13 -1.11
C SER A 107 -19.51 -7.22 -0.30
N ILE A 108 -18.50 -6.62 -0.94
CA ILE A 108 -17.63 -5.60 -0.31
C ILE A 108 -18.42 -4.43 0.29
N LEU A 109 -19.61 -4.13 -0.24
CA LEU A 109 -20.50 -3.10 0.30
C LEU A 109 -21.00 -3.43 1.71
N SER A 110 -20.95 -4.70 2.13
CA SER A 110 -21.24 -5.11 3.51
C SER A 110 -20.29 -4.46 4.53
N LEU A 111 -19.08 -4.10 4.11
CA LEU A 111 -18.10 -3.40 4.95
C LEU A 111 -18.59 -2.01 5.39
N LEU A 112 -19.50 -1.39 4.64
CA LEU A 112 -20.09 -0.11 5.00
C LEU A 112 -21.16 -0.24 6.09
N LYS A 113 -21.79 -1.42 6.19
CA LYS A 113 -22.84 -1.70 7.17
C LYS A 113 -22.25 -1.83 8.58
N ASP A 114 -23.10 -1.56 9.57
CA ASP A 114 -22.79 -1.81 10.97
C ASP A 114 -22.37 -3.29 11.16
N PRO A 115 -21.28 -3.56 11.88
CA PRO A 115 -20.81 -4.91 12.22
C PRO A 115 -21.90 -5.89 12.67
N SER A 116 -22.84 -5.42 13.48
CA SER A 116 -23.94 -6.22 14.04
C SER A 116 -24.98 -6.66 13.01
N LYS A 117 -25.02 -6.03 11.83
CA LYS A 117 -25.99 -6.30 10.75
C LYS A 117 -25.41 -7.19 9.64
N ARG A 118 -24.18 -7.67 9.79
CA ARG A 118 -23.51 -8.51 8.78
C ARG A 118 -23.92 -9.97 8.98
N LYS A 119 -23.98 -10.76 7.91
CA LYS A 119 -24.34 -12.19 8.00
C LYS A 119 -23.23 -12.95 8.71
N VAL A 120 -21.99 -12.53 8.48
CA VAL A 120 -20.80 -13.03 9.17
C VAL A 120 -20.34 -11.98 10.18
N PRO A 121 -20.32 -12.29 11.49
CA PRO A 121 -19.80 -11.36 12.49
C PRO A 121 -18.30 -11.11 12.23
N PRO A 122 -17.81 -9.87 12.37
CA PRO A 122 -16.40 -9.60 12.16
C PRO A 122 -15.56 -10.30 13.23
N GLN A 123 -14.56 -11.04 12.79
CA GLN A 123 -13.57 -11.61 13.70
C GLN A 123 -12.56 -10.53 14.10
N PRO A 124 -12.04 -10.55 15.34
CA PRO A 124 -10.96 -9.64 15.74
C PRO A 124 -9.77 -9.70 14.77
N LEU A 125 -9.23 -8.54 14.39
CA LEU A 125 -8.05 -8.50 13.52
C LEU A 125 -6.83 -8.98 14.30
N THR A 126 -6.12 -9.95 13.74
CA THR A 126 -4.80 -10.33 14.27
C THR A 126 -3.77 -9.24 13.91
N PRO A 127 -2.71 -9.06 14.73
CA PRO A 127 -1.62 -8.14 14.40
C PRO A 127 -1.02 -8.40 13.01
N ASN A 128 -0.88 -9.67 12.63
CA ASN A 128 -0.40 -10.04 11.29
C ASN A 128 -1.34 -9.59 10.17
N HIS A 129 -2.66 -9.62 10.38
CA HIS A 129 -3.62 -9.11 9.38
C HIS A 129 -3.50 -7.60 9.20
N ILE A 130 -3.38 -6.88 10.31
CA ILE A 130 -3.19 -5.42 10.29
C ILE A 130 -1.91 -5.07 9.54
N VAL A 131 -0.78 -5.65 9.94
CA VAL A 131 0.53 -5.36 9.36
C VAL A 131 0.60 -5.77 7.90
N SER A 132 0.12 -6.97 7.54
CA SER A 132 0.07 -7.43 6.14
C SER A 132 -0.72 -6.49 5.23
N THR A 133 -1.91 -6.05 5.67
CA THR A 133 -2.75 -5.16 4.86
C THR A 133 -2.11 -3.78 4.71
N LEU A 134 -1.57 -3.21 5.80
CA LEU A 134 -0.89 -1.91 5.77
C LEU A 134 0.36 -1.93 4.89
N PHE A 135 1.23 -2.92 5.08
CA PHE A 135 2.50 -3.01 4.34
C PHE A 135 2.26 -3.32 2.87
N THR A 136 1.30 -4.19 2.54
CA THR A 136 0.92 -4.47 1.15
C THR A 136 0.33 -3.23 0.47
N SER A 137 -0.54 -2.47 1.16
CA SER A 137 -1.08 -1.21 0.64
C SER A 137 0.03 -0.21 0.30
N ASN A 138 0.95 0.02 1.25
CA ASN A 138 2.09 0.91 1.04
C ASN A 138 2.97 0.45 -0.11
N PHE A 139 3.29 -0.85 -0.15
CA PHE A 139 4.15 -1.43 -1.17
C PHE A 139 3.57 -1.31 -2.58
N ILE A 140 2.27 -1.60 -2.76
CA ILE A 140 1.58 -1.36 -4.03
C ILE A 140 1.70 0.12 -4.43
N GLY A 141 1.56 1.05 -3.48
CA GLY A 141 1.80 2.47 -3.71
C GLY A 141 3.22 2.80 -4.20
N ILE A 142 4.24 2.21 -3.58
CA ILE A 142 5.65 2.41 -3.94
C ILE A 142 5.91 1.91 -5.37
N CYS A 143 5.46 0.71 -5.72
CA CYS A 143 5.67 0.12 -7.05
C CYS A 143 5.15 1.03 -8.18
N PHE A 144 3.96 1.60 -8.01
CA PHE A 144 3.30 2.43 -9.02
C PHE A 144 3.53 3.93 -8.85
N SER A 145 4.37 4.35 -7.91
CA SER A 145 4.74 5.75 -7.77
C SER A 145 5.55 6.20 -8.97
N ARG A 146 5.07 7.21 -9.71
CA ARG A 146 5.78 7.70 -10.92
C ARG A 146 7.21 8.13 -10.62
N SER A 147 7.46 8.79 -9.49
CA SER A 147 8.81 9.16 -9.09
C SER A 147 9.07 8.84 -7.64
N LEU A 148 10.27 8.35 -7.37
CA LEU A 148 10.77 8.08 -6.03
C LEU A 148 12.16 8.68 -5.88
N HIS A 149 12.30 9.61 -4.94
CA HIS A 149 13.61 10.14 -4.54
C HIS A 149 14.25 9.23 -3.50
N TYR A 150 15.57 9.17 -3.39
CA TYR A 150 16.32 8.30 -2.46
C TYR A 150 15.81 8.31 -1.01
N GLN A 151 15.44 9.48 -0.47
CA GLN A 151 14.79 9.62 0.85
C GLN A 151 13.51 8.78 1.05
N PHE A 152 12.86 8.36 -0.03
CA PHE A 152 11.63 7.56 0.02
C PHE A 152 11.92 6.11 0.41
N TYR A 153 13.18 5.66 0.36
CA TYR A 153 13.54 4.28 0.69
C TYR A 153 13.16 3.90 2.13
N VAL A 154 13.41 4.79 3.09
CA VAL A 154 13.11 4.56 4.52
C VAL A 154 11.63 4.25 4.78
N TRP A 155 10.73 4.72 3.91
CA TRP A 155 9.29 4.55 4.08
C TRP A 155 8.77 3.15 3.76
N TYR A 156 9.60 2.28 3.18
CA TYR A 156 9.21 0.89 2.94
C TYR A 156 10.33 -0.13 3.17
N PHE A 157 11.60 0.29 3.27
CA PHE A 157 12.74 -0.57 3.56
C PHE A 157 12.47 -1.53 4.73
N HIS A 158 12.03 -0.99 5.87
CA HIS A 158 11.74 -1.78 7.07
C HIS A 158 10.58 -2.77 6.91
N THR A 159 9.75 -2.60 5.89
CA THR A 159 8.62 -3.51 5.58
C THR A 159 9.03 -4.69 4.71
N LEU A 160 10.15 -4.58 3.98
CA LEU A 160 10.59 -5.59 3.00
C LEU A 160 10.83 -6.99 3.60
N PRO A 161 11.51 -7.14 4.76
CA PRO A 161 11.67 -8.46 5.38
C PRO A 161 10.33 -9.09 5.73
N TYR A 162 9.38 -8.29 6.23
CA TYR A 162 8.03 -8.79 6.51
C TYR A 162 7.33 -9.23 5.22
N LEU A 163 7.32 -8.42 4.17
CA LEU A 163 6.65 -8.73 2.91
C LEU A 163 7.19 -10.01 2.24
N LEU A 164 8.51 -10.24 2.35
CA LEU A 164 9.17 -11.42 1.79
C LEU A 164 9.01 -12.69 2.64
N TRP A 165 8.72 -12.59 3.94
CA TRP A 165 8.59 -13.77 4.81
C TRP A 165 7.18 -14.05 5.33
N ALA A 166 6.26 -13.08 5.32
CA ALA A 166 4.92 -13.22 5.86
C ALA A 166 4.06 -14.24 5.11
N THR A 167 4.24 -14.37 3.79
CA THR A 167 3.54 -15.36 2.96
C THR A 167 4.55 -16.22 2.20
N PRO A 168 5.09 -17.29 2.81
CA PRO A 168 6.13 -18.09 2.18
C PRO A 168 5.57 -18.81 0.94
N ALA A 169 5.93 -18.33 -0.24
CA ALA A 169 5.63 -19.03 -1.48
C ALA A 169 6.62 -20.18 -1.67
N ARG A 170 6.13 -21.35 -2.09
CA ARG A 170 6.95 -22.56 -2.28
C ARG A 170 8.09 -22.36 -3.30
N TRP A 171 7.91 -21.45 -4.25
CA TRP A 171 8.88 -21.15 -5.30
C TRP A 171 9.98 -20.17 -4.89
N LEU A 172 9.78 -19.39 -3.81
CA LEU A 172 10.70 -18.34 -3.41
C LEU A 172 11.56 -18.79 -2.22
N THR A 173 12.73 -19.35 -2.54
CA THR A 173 13.72 -19.84 -1.57
C THR A 173 14.30 -18.70 -0.72
N HIS A 174 14.85 -19.04 0.46
CA HIS A 174 15.48 -18.04 1.34
C HIS A 174 16.61 -17.27 0.66
N LEU A 175 17.44 -17.95 -0.15
CA LEU A 175 18.52 -17.31 -0.90
C LEU A 175 17.98 -16.29 -1.90
N LEU A 176 16.88 -16.61 -2.60
CA LEU A 176 16.27 -15.68 -3.55
C LEU A 176 15.64 -14.46 -2.84
N ARG A 177 15.09 -14.62 -1.64
CA ARG A 177 14.61 -13.48 -0.84
C ARG A 177 15.74 -12.55 -0.41
N LEU A 178 16.87 -13.12 0.02
CA LEU A 178 18.06 -12.34 0.34
C LEU A 178 18.63 -11.63 -0.89
N LEU A 179 18.64 -12.30 -2.05
CA LEU A 179 19.02 -11.69 -3.31
C LEU A 179 18.09 -10.52 -3.67
N VAL A 180 16.77 -10.68 -3.52
CA VAL A 180 15.80 -9.60 -3.74
C VAL A 180 16.08 -8.41 -2.82
N LEU A 181 16.33 -8.64 -1.53
CA LEU A 181 16.71 -7.57 -0.60
C LEU A 181 18.01 -6.88 -1.04
N GLY A 182 19.04 -7.64 -1.38
CA GLY A 182 20.34 -7.12 -1.82
C GLY A 182 20.24 -6.32 -3.11
N LEU A 183 19.45 -6.76 -4.09
CA LEU A 183 19.22 -6.04 -5.34
C LEU A 183 18.41 -4.76 -5.14
N ILE A 184 17.42 -4.77 -4.24
CA ILE A 184 16.70 -3.55 -3.85
C ILE A 184 17.69 -2.57 -3.20
N GLU A 185 18.47 -3.02 -2.22
CA GLU A 185 19.49 -2.21 -1.55
C GLU A 185 20.48 -1.62 -2.56
N LEU A 186 21.01 -2.43 -3.48
CA LEU A 186 21.90 -1.98 -4.54
C LEU A 186 21.25 -0.94 -5.45
N SER A 187 19.97 -1.14 -5.80
CA SER A 187 19.24 -0.21 -6.66
C SER A 187 19.05 1.16 -6.00
N TRP A 188 18.81 1.19 -4.69
CA TRP A 188 18.70 2.43 -3.91
C TRP A 188 20.06 3.07 -3.58
N ASN A 189 21.15 2.31 -3.52
CA ASN A 189 22.50 2.86 -3.32
C ASN A 189 23.18 3.29 -4.63
N THR A 190 22.60 2.99 -5.79
CA THR A 190 23.13 3.45 -7.09
C THR A 190 22.74 4.92 -7.31
N TYR A 191 23.72 5.83 -7.33
CA TYR A 191 23.50 7.27 -7.50
C TYR A 191 24.38 7.90 -8.59
N PRO A 192 23.82 8.62 -9.58
CA PRO A 192 22.40 8.65 -9.93
C PRO A 192 21.91 7.29 -10.44
N SER A 193 20.59 7.07 -10.40
CA SER A 193 19.99 5.82 -10.86
C SER A 193 20.25 5.59 -12.36
N THR A 194 20.47 4.32 -12.71
CA THR A 194 20.66 3.84 -14.08
C THR A 194 19.44 3.04 -14.55
N SER A 195 19.30 2.84 -15.87
CA SER A 195 18.26 1.98 -16.44
C SER A 195 18.32 0.56 -15.86
N CYS A 196 19.53 0.01 -15.65
CA CYS A 196 19.73 -1.31 -15.07
C CYS A 196 19.24 -1.36 -13.61
N SER A 197 19.68 -0.42 -12.76
CA SER A 197 19.26 -0.36 -11.35
C SER A 197 17.74 -0.21 -11.20
N SER A 198 17.10 0.60 -12.04
CA SER A 198 15.66 0.82 -12.00
C SER A 198 14.88 -0.41 -12.51
N ALA A 199 15.34 -1.05 -13.59
CA ALA A 199 14.75 -2.29 -14.07
C ALA A 199 14.89 -3.42 -13.02
N ALA A 200 16.07 -3.55 -12.39
CA ALA A 200 16.30 -4.51 -11.31
C ALA A 200 15.35 -4.28 -10.12
N LEU A 201 15.15 -3.01 -9.73
CA LEU A 201 14.19 -2.64 -8.69
C LEU A 201 12.77 -3.09 -9.04
N HIS A 202 12.32 -2.84 -10.28
CA HIS A 202 11.00 -3.24 -10.77
C HIS A 202 10.82 -4.76 -10.81
N ILE A 203 11.84 -5.50 -11.23
CA ILE A 203 11.82 -6.97 -11.20
C ILE A 203 11.67 -7.46 -9.76
N CYS A 204 12.45 -6.91 -8.82
CA CYS A 204 12.35 -7.24 -7.41
C CYS A 204 10.96 -6.91 -6.83
N HIS A 205 10.40 -5.76 -7.19
CA HIS A 205 9.06 -5.37 -6.78
C HIS A 205 7.99 -6.30 -7.34
N ALA A 206 8.10 -6.70 -8.61
CA ALA A 206 7.21 -7.66 -9.25
C ALA A 206 7.27 -9.04 -8.57
N VAL A 207 8.47 -9.51 -8.21
CA VAL A 207 8.66 -10.76 -7.46
C VAL A 207 7.93 -10.72 -6.11
N ILE A 208 8.07 -9.61 -5.36
CA ILE A 208 7.37 -9.45 -4.07
C ILE A 208 5.84 -9.39 -4.28
N LEU A 209 5.35 -8.62 -5.25
CA LEU A 209 3.91 -8.57 -5.55
C LEU A 209 3.35 -9.95 -5.93
N LEU A 210 4.07 -10.67 -6.78
CA LEU A 210 3.70 -12.02 -7.20
C LEU A 210 3.69 -12.99 -6.01
N GLN A 211 4.67 -12.90 -5.12
CA GLN A 211 4.68 -13.67 -3.88
C GLN A 211 3.46 -13.35 -3.00
N LEU A 212 3.14 -12.07 -2.80
CA LEU A 212 2.00 -11.67 -1.96
C LEU A 212 0.66 -12.14 -2.57
N TRP A 213 0.60 -12.21 -3.91
CA TRP A 213 -0.56 -12.68 -4.64
C TRP A 213 -0.71 -14.21 -4.64
N LEU A 214 0.36 -14.95 -4.91
CA LEU A 214 0.37 -16.41 -5.01
C LEU A 214 0.57 -17.11 -3.67
N GLY A 215 1.17 -16.43 -2.70
CA GLY A 215 1.53 -16.98 -1.41
C GLY A 215 0.31 -17.57 -0.70
N PRO A 216 0.53 -18.60 0.15
CA PRO A 216 -0.52 -19.11 1.01
C PRO A 216 -1.19 -17.93 1.69
N GLN A 217 -2.50 -17.94 1.63
CA GLN A 217 -3.28 -16.84 2.16
C GLN A 217 -2.96 -16.77 3.66
N PRO A 218 -2.54 -15.60 4.17
CA PRO A 218 -1.98 -15.50 5.52
C PRO A 218 -2.97 -15.88 6.63
N PHE A 219 -4.25 -16.08 6.30
CA PHE A 219 -5.30 -16.41 7.26
C PHE A 219 -6.20 -17.55 6.75
N PRO A 220 -6.57 -18.50 7.62
CA PRO A 220 -7.48 -19.58 7.27
C PRO A 220 -8.84 -19.03 6.81
N LYS A 221 -9.49 -19.72 5.88
CA LYS A 221 -10.90 -19.44 5.55
C LYS A 221 -11.72 -19.64 6.83
N SER A 222 -12.56 -18.68 7.20
CA SER A 222 -13.60 -18.94 8.19
C SER A 222 -14.46 -20.07 7.63
N ILE A 223 -14.30 -21.28 8.18
CA ILE A 223 -15.16 -22.42 7.84
C ILE A 223 -16.58 -21.97 8.19
N PRO A 224 -17.54 -21.98 7.25
CA PRO A 224 -18.92 -21.79 7.63
C PRO A 224 -19.25 -22.92 8.59
N HIS A 225 -19.62 -22.59 9.84
CA HIS A 225 -20.10 -23.58 10.80
C HIS A 225 -21.14 -24.43 10.08
N SER A 226 -20.77 -25.68 9.77
CA SER A 226 -21.71 -26.68 9.30
C SER A 226 -22.83 -26.70 10.33
N LYS A 227 -24.05 -26.35 9.90
CA LYS A 227 -25.22 -26.52 10.72
C LYS A 227 -25.20 -27.97 11.17
N LYS A 228 -24.99 -28.21 12.47
CA LYS A 228 -25.22 -29.52 13.06
C LYS A 228 -26.65 -29.90 12.70
N ALA A 229 -26.80 -30.90 11.84
CA ALA A 229 -28.04 -31.62 11.71
C ALA A 229 -28.28 -32.28 13.08
N HIS A 230 -29.31 -31.82 13.77
CA HIS A 230 -29.96 -32.53 14.84
C HIS A 230 -31.20 -33.20 14.25
#